data_AF-R3U9N1-F1
#
_entry.id   AF-R3U9N1-F1
#
_cell.length_a   1.000
_cell.length_b   1.000
_cell.length_c   1.000
_cell.angle_alpha   90.00
_cell.angle_beta   90.00
_cell.angle_gamma   90.00
#
_symmetry.space_group_name_H-M   'P 1'
#
loop_
_entity.id
_entity.type
_entity.pdbx_description
1 polymer ?
#
loop_
_entity_poly.entity_id
_entity_poly.type
_entity_poly.pdbx_seq_one_letter_code
_entity_poly.pdbx_strand_id
1 'polypeptide(L)'
;MIQIYNTLTREKEEFQPIEEGKVRMYVCGPTVYNYIHIGNARSSMAFDTIRRYLEYRGYEVNYVSNFTDVDDKIIRAAKELGITAPEVADRFIHAFEEDTNILNVKPATLHPRVMDHMSDILTFIQALIDKGYAYESQGDVYYRTRKFEGYGKLSHQSIDELEVGASQRTGVEKELKEDPLDFALWKGAKEGEISWDSPWGAGRPGWHIECSVMATKHLGDTIDIHGGGQDLEFPHHENEIAQSEAKTGKTFANYWMHNGFVTIGEDDEKMSKSLGNFVTVHELVKQIDPQVLRFFMATTQYRRPIRYSETTMKEAGVNLQKLKNAFENLSFRTADAVAELEEDSQKLKELADLETRFTTEMDDDFNAANGITVVYEMAKWLNQYSEQEAVSTVVIEKALEQFSQWLSIFGIFFLSEELLDDDIDQLIEERNQARANRDFARSDEIRDLLKDKGITLEDTAQGTRWRRSE
;
A
#
# COMPACT_ATOMS: atom_id res chain seq x y z
N MET A 1 -9.91 12.14 -17.26
CA MET A 1 -9.16 10.92 -17.62
C MET A 1 -7.96 10.89 -16.70
N ILE A 2 -7.65 9.73 -16.12
CA ILE A 2 -6.57 9.62 -15.14
C ILE A 2 -5.25 9.91 -15.84
N GLN A 3 -4.43 10.78 -15.25
CA GLN A 3 -3.05 10.99 -15.59
C GLN A 3 -2.17 10.41 -14.48
N ILE A 4 -1.04 9.81 -14.83
CA ILE A 4 -0.08 9.25 -13.89
C ILE A 4 1.28 9.89 -14.17
N TYR A 5 1.95 10.38 -13.13
CA TYR A 5 3.35 10.75 -13.27
C TYR A 5 4.20 9.49 -13.41
N ASN A 6 4.79 9.30 -14.58
CA ASN A 6 5.61 8.14 -14.87
C ASN A 6 7.08 8.46 -14.58
N THR A 7 7.69 7.82 -13.58
CA THR A 7 9.11 8.06 -13.23
C THR A 7 10.04 7.81 -14.42
N LEU A 8 9.68 6.88 -15.32
CA LEU A 8 10.48 6.57 -16.49
C LEU A 8 10.61 7.76 -17.45
N THR A 9 9.53 8.51 -17.69
CA THR A 9 9.54 9.65 -18.63
C THR A 9 9.63 11.00 -17.93
N ARG A 10 9.39 11.04 -16.62
CA ARG A 10 9.31 12.25 -15.78
C ARG A 10 8.20 13.21 -16.16
N GLU A 11 7.14 12.71 -16.80
CA GLU A 11 5.97 13.48 -17.22
C GLU A 11 4.69 12.84 -16.71
N LYS A 12 3.60 13.62 -16.71
CA LYS A 12 2.25 13.07 -16.48
C LYS A 12 1.71 12.54 -17.81
N GLU A 13 1.39 11.26 -17.82
CA GLU A 13 0.89 10.55 -18.99
C GLU A 13 -0.57 10.14 -18.78
N GLU A 14 -1.36 10.12 -19.83
CA GLU A 14 -2.70 9.52 -19.77
C GLU A 14 -2.60 8.03 -19.45
N PHE A 15 -3.37 7.58 -18.44
CA PHE A 15 -3.41 6.18 -18.07
C PHE A 15 -4.22 5.36 -19.08
N GLN A 16 -3.56 4.39 -19.70
CA GLN A 16 -4.16 3.45 -20.64
C GLN A 16 -3.84 2.03 -20.17
N PRO A 17 -4.84 1.28 -19.69
CA PRO A 17 -4.61 -0.10 -19.26
C PRO A 17 -4.33 -1.00 -20.46
N ILE A 18 -3.54 -2.06 -20.25
CA ILE A 18 -3.26 -3.13 -21.21
C ILE A 18 -4.55 -3.84 -21.62
N GLU A 19 -5.47 -4.02 -20.67
CA GLU A 19 -6.80 -4.61 -20.88
C GLU A 19 -7.87 -3.64 -20.39
N GLU A 20 -8.83 -3.30 -21.26
CA GLU A 20 -9.88 -2.33 -20.94
C GLU A 20 -10.60 -2.69 -19.63
N GLY A 21 -10.68 -1.74 -18.70
CA GLY A 21 -11.33 -1.91 -17.41
C GLY A 21 -10.52 -2.69 -16.35
N LYS A 22 -9.31 -3.18 -16.66
CA LYS A 22 -8.48 -3.94 -15.70
C LYS A 22 -7.11 -3.31 -15.49
N VAL A 23 -6.59 -3.41 -14.27
CA VAL A 23 -5.26 -2.89 -13.92
C VAL A 23 -4.42 -3.97 -13.24
N ARG A 24 -3.25 -4.26 -13.81
CA ARG A 24 -2.22 -5.14 -13.28
C ARG A 24 -1.19 -4.29 -12.55
N MET A 25 -1.25 -4.31 -11.22
CA MET A 25 -0.47 -3.42 -10.38
C MET A 25 0.44 -4.23 -9.45
N TYR A 26 1.76 -4.07 -9.59
CA TYR A 26 2.74 -4.65 -8.68
C TYR A 26 3.36 -3.56 -7.81
N VAL A 27 3.41 -3.75 -6.50
CA VAL A 27 4.13 -2.85 -5.59
C VAL A 27 5.04 -3.64 -4.67
N CYS A 28 6.33 -3.34 -4.70
CA CYS A 28 7.33 -3.99 -3.86
C CYS A 28 6.94 -3.90 -2.38
N GLY A 29 6.78 -5.06 -1.74
CA GLY A 29 6.39 -5.13 -0.33
C GLY A 29 7.58 -5.19 0.63
N PRO A 30 7.35 -5.43 1.92
CA PRO A 30 8.37 -5.29 2.96
C PRO A 30 9.30 -6.51 3.03
N THR A 31 10.52 -6.28 3.54
CA THR A 31 11.35 -7.35 4.10
C THR A 31 10.86 -7.68 5.51
N VAL A 32 10.42 -8.92 5.74
CA VAL A 32 9.72 -9.33 6.98
C VAL A 32 10.69 -9.80 8.07
N TYR A 33 11.53 -8.89 8.55
CA TYR A 33 12.52 -9.15 9.62
C TYR A 33 12.26 -8.38 10.92
N ASN A 34 11.32 -7.44 10.90
CA ASN A 34 10.94 -6.59 12.03
C ASN A 34 9.56 -5.95 11.78
N TYR A 35 8.99 -5.29 12.79
CA TYR A 35 7.81 -4.43 12.64
C TYR A 35 8.09 -3.32 11.63
N ILE A 36 7.05 -2.94 10.87
CA ILE A 36 7.16 -1.84 9.92
C ILE A 36 7.24 -0.49 10.63
N HIS A 37 7.98 0.42 10.02
CA HIS A 37 7.96 1.83 10.41
C HIS A 37 7.00 2.64 9.57
N ILE A 38 6.68 3.85 10.01
CA ILE A 38 5.77 4.76 9.29
C ILE A 38 6.22 5.07 7.85
N GLY A 39 7.53 4.92 7.57
CA GLY A 39 8.07 5.02 6.22
C GLY A 39 7.66 3.87 5.31
N ASN A 40 7.60 2.62 5.80
CA ASN A 40 7.03 1.51 5.03
C ASN A 40 5.52 1.69 4.90
N ALA A 41 4.86 2.08 6.00
CA ALA A 41 3.42 2.29 6.04
C ALA A 41 2.97 3.37 5.05
N ARG A 42 3.78 4.41 4.81
CA ARG A 42 3.55 5.43 3.78
C ARG A 42 3.35 4.81 2.41
N SER A 43 4.17 3.84 2.03
CA SER A 43 4.05 3.16 0.73
C SER A 43 2.74 2.38 0.66
N SER A 44 2.47 1.52 1.64
CA SER A 44 1.23 0.74 1.72
C SER A 44 -0.01 1.63 1.67
N MET A 45 -0.03 2.72 2.42
CA MET A 45 -1.15 3.64 2.45
C MET A 45 -1.33 4.42 1.14
N ALA A 46 -0.25 4.88 0.53
CA ALA A 46 -0.30 5.62 -0.74
C ALA A 46 -0.87 4.75 -1.87
N PHE A 47 -0.33 3.53 -2.01
CA PHE A 47 -0.77 2.62 -3.07
C PHE A 47 -2.17 2.03 -2.81
N ASP A 48 -2.59 1.92 -1.55
CA ASP A 48 -3.98 1.64 -1.20
C ASP A 48 -4.92 2.78 -1.61
N THR A 49 -4.58 4.05 -1.36
CA THR A 49 -5.37 5.21 -1.83
C THR A 49 -5.47 5.22 -3.37
N ILE A 50 -4.36 4.96 -4.06
CA ILE A 50 -4.32 4.86 -5.53
C ILE A 50 -5.23 3.73 -6.02
N ARG A 51 -5.12 2.53 -5.43
CA ARG A 51 -5.96 1.37 -5.76
C ARG A 51 -7.44 1.69 -5.56
N ARG A 52 -7.81 2.25 -4.39
CA ARG A 52 -9.19 2.59 -4.08
C ARG A 52 -9.75 3.64 -5.04
N TYR A 53 -8.93 4.59 -5.49
CA TYR A 53 -9.35 5.54 -6.51
C TYR A 53 -9.56 4.89 -7.88
N LEU A 54 -8.68 3.98 -8.30
CA LEU A 54 -8.88 3.20 -9.54
C LEU A 54 -10.18 2.37 -9.47
N GLU A 55 -10.44 1.72 -8.33
CA GLU A 55 -11.70 0.99 -8.10
C GLU A 55 -12.92 1.93 -8.13
N TYR A 56 -12.84 3.11 -7.51
CA TYR A 56 -13.87 4.16 -7.61
C TYR A 56 -14.14 4.59 -9.07
N ARG A 57 -13.08 4.63 -9.90
CA ARG A 57 -13.18 4.95 -11.33
C ARG A 57 -13.67 3.77 -12.20
N GLY A 58 -14.02 2.64 -11.58
CA GLY A 58 -14.63 1.48 -12.23
C GLY A 58 -13.64 0.42 -12.72
N TYR A 59 -12.36 0.50 -12.34
CA TYR A 59 -11.37 -0.51 -12.72
C TYR A 59 -11.39 -1.74 -11.78
N GLU A 60 -11.22 -2.92 -12.35
CA GLU A 60 -10.84 -4.13 -11.62
C GLU A 60 -9.32 -4.13 -11.42
N VAL A 61 -8.85 -3.95 -10.17
CA VAL A 61 -7.42 -3.85 -9.87
C VAL A 61 -6.88 -5.17 -9.31
N ASN A 62 -6.06 -5.87 -10.09
CA ASN A 62 -5.25 -6.97 -9.61
C ASN A 62 -3.96 -6.43 -8.99
N TYR A 63 -4.05 -6.12 -7.70
CA TYR A 63 -2.97 -5.57 -6.88
C TYR A 63 -2.14 -6.66 -6.22
N VAL A 64 -0.86 -6.80 -6.59
CA VAL A 64 0.08 -7.78 -6.04
C VAL A 64 1.21 -7.06 -5.28
N SER A 65 1.52 -7.52 -4.07
CA SER A 65 2.63 -6.99 -3.29
C SER A 65 3.34 -8.12 -2.55
N ASN A 66 4.62 -8.36 -2.81
CA ASN A 66 5.32 -9.51 -2.27
C ASN A 66 5.70 -9.36 -0.78
N PHE A 67 6.02 -10.49 -0.15
CA PHE A 67 6.85 -10.49 1.06
C PHE A 67 8.25 -10.96 0.70
N THR A 68 9.26 -10.11 0.94
CA THR A 68 10.67 -10.54 0.90
C THR A 68 10.95 -11.28 2.20
N ASP A 69 10.82 -12.60 2.16
CA ASP A 69 11.03 -13.51 3.29
C ASP A 69 12.37 -14.28 3.23
N VAL A 70 13.24 -13.93 2.28
CA VAL A 70 14.63 -14.41 2.16
C VAL A 70 15.56 -13.20 2.03
N ASP A 71 16.26 -12.83 3.10
CA ASP A 71 17.22 -11.71 3.08
C ASP A 71 18.26 -11.83 4.19
N ASP A 72 19.41 -11.16 4.04
CA ASP A 72 20.47 -11.07 5.06
C ASP A 72 19.95 -10.54 6.40
N LYS A 73 18.96 -9.64 6.38
CA LYS A 73 18.34 -9.08 7.60
C LYS A 73 17.51 -10.13 8.33
N ILE A 74 16.84 -11.04 7.63
CA ILE A 74 16.04 -12.11 8.22
C ILE A 74 16.94 -13.15 8.86
N ILE A 75 18.03 -13.54 8.18
CA ILE A 75 19.03 -14.46 8.73
C ILE A 75 19.64 -13.88 10.02
N ARG A 76 19.93 -12.58 10.03
CA ARG A 76 20.44 -11.89 11.22
C ARG A 76 19.41 -11.88 12.35
N ALA A 77 18.17 -11.51 12.05
CA ALA A 77 17.08 -11.48 13.03
C ALA A 77 16.81 -12.88 13.62
N ALA A 78 16.87 -13.92 12.81
CA ALA A 78 16.71 -15.32 13.23
C ALA A 78 17.77 -15.70 14.28
N LYS A 79 19.04 -15.34 14.03
CA LYS A 79 20.14 -15.54 14.97
C LYS A 79 19.96 -14.75 16.27
N GLU A 80 19.51 -13.50 16.18
CA GLU A 80 19.27 -12.64 17.35
C GLU A 80 18.11 -13.14 18.22
N LEU A 81 17.06 -13.68 17.60
CA LEU A 81 15.85 -14.17 18.27
C LEU A 81 15.95 -15.64 18.71
N GLY A 82 16.96 -16.39 18.23
CA GLY A 82 17.11 -17.82 18.53
C GLY A 82 16.03 -18.69 17.89
N ILE A 83 15.46 -18.27 16.75
CA ILE A 83 14.45 -18.99 15.97
C ILE A 83 14.91 -19.11 14.51
N THR A 84 14.20 -19.87 13.68
CA THR A 84 14.54 -20.06 12.27
C THR A 84 14.12 -18.87 11.40
N ALA A 85 14.73 -18.71 10.22
CA ALA A 85 14.37 -17.65 9.27
C ALA A 85 12.90 -17.70 8.81
N PRO A 86 12.29 -18.88 8.54
CA PRO A 86 10.86 -18.97 8.28
C PRO A 86 10.00 -18.52 9.46
N GLU A 87 10.35 -18.89 10.69
CA GLU A 87 9.61 -18.43 11.89
C GLU A 87 9.70 -16.91 12.09
N VAL A 88 10.85 -16.28 11.77
CA VAL A 88 10.97 -14.81 11.74
C VAL A 88 10.02 -14.22 10.70
N ALA A 89 10.06 -14.74 9.48
CA ALA A 89 9.24 -14.25 8.38
C ALA A 89 7.75 -14.34 8.72
N ASP A 90 7.27 -15.51 9.15
CA ASP A 90 5.86 -15.74 9.50
C ASP A 90 5.41 -14.80 10.63
N ARG A 91 6.25 -14.61 11.65
CA ARG A 91 5.98 -13.68 12.75
C ARG A 91 5.78 -12.24 12.26
N PHE A 92 6.66 -11.76 11.37
CA PHE A 92 6.60 -10.38 10.91
C PHE A 92 5.67 -10.16 9.71
N ILE A 93 5.26 -11.22 9.01
CA ILE A 93 4.11 -11.17 8.10
C ILE A 93 2.84 -10.91 8.91
N HIS A 94 2.57 -11.70 9.95
CA HIS A 94 1.40 -11.46 10.81
C HIS A 94 1.43 -10.06 11.44
N ALA A 95 2.59 -9.61 11.93
CA ALA A 95 2.73 -8.26 12.48
C ALA A 95 2.49 -7.16 11.42
N PHE A 96 2.92 -7.37 10.17
CA PHE A 96 2.63 -6.44 9.08
C PHE A 96 1.13 -6.37 8.78
N GLU A 97 0.45 -7.51 8.75
CA GLU A 97 -0.98 -7.59 8.53
C GLU A 97 -1.75 -6.90 9.67
N GLU A 98 -1.37 -7.13 10.93
CA GLU A 98 -1.93 -6.43 12.09
C GLU A 98 -1.76 -4.90 11.97
N ASP A 99 -0.53 -4.44 11.73
CA ASP A 99 -0.21 -3.02 11.62
C ASP A 99 -0.95 -2.35 10.44
N THR A 100 -1.07 -3.03 9.30
CA THR A 100 -1.75 -2.47 8.10
C THR A 100 -3.27 -2.53 8.19
N ASN A 101 -3.83 -3.57 8.82
CA ASN A 101 -5.27 -3.69 9.09
C ASN A 101 -5.74 -2.58 10.04
N ILE A 102 -4.98 -2.29 11.10
CA ILE A 102 -5.28 -1.18 12.03
C ILE A 102 -5.29 0.18 11.30
N LEU A 103 -4.46 0.33 10.26
CA LEU A 103 -4.43 1.51 9.39
C LEU A 103 -5.44 1.46 8.24
N ASN A 104 -6.31 0.46 8.19
CA ASN A 104 -7.35 0.28 7.19
C ASN A 104 -6.82 0.24 5.73
N VAL A 105 -5.62 -0.32 5.57
CA VAL A 105 -5.07 -0.66 4.25
C VAL A 105 -5.79 -1.91 3.75
N LYS A 106 -6.33 -1.86 2.53
CA LYS A 106 -6.99 -3.02 1.93
C LYS A 106 -5.92 -4.09 1.62
N PRO A 107 -6.11 -5.37 2.04
CA PRO A 107 -5.18 -6.44 1.71
C PRO A 107 -4.93 -6.55 0.20
N ALA A 108 -3.70 -6.88 -0.20
CA ALA A 108 -3.41 -7.11 -1.61
C ALA A 108 -4.23 -8.29 -2.14
N THR A 109 -4.43 -8.32 -3.46
CA THR A 109 -5.08 -9.45 -4.15
C THR A 109 -4.24 -10.72 -3.96
N LEU A 110 -2.91 -10.57 -3.91
CA LEU A 110 -1.97 -11.63 -3.61
C LEU A 110 -0.72 -11.08 -2.91
N HIS A 111 -0.26 -11.83 -1.90
CA HIS A 111 1.03 -11.63 -1.25
C HIS A 111 1.99 -12.80 -1.53
N PRO A 112 2.66 -12.83 -2.71
CA PRO A 112 3.59 -13.91 -3.01
C PRO A 112 4.84 -13.82 -2.12
N ARG A 113 5.33 -14.97 -1.66
CA ARG A 113 6.53 -15.11 -0.83
C ARG A 113 7.71 -15.61 -1.65
N VAL A 114 8.93 -15.16 -1.35
CA VAL A 114 10.13 -15.59 -2.09
C VAL A 114 10.37 -17.09 -1.94
N MET A 115 10.21 -17.61 -0.72
CA MET A 115 10.40 -19.04 -0.43
C MET A 115 9.52 -19.96 -1.28
N ASP A 116 8.32 -19.50 -1.65
CA ASP A 116 7.37 -20.26 -2.46
C ASP A 116 7.66 -20.21 -3.97
N HIS A 117 8.61 -19.37 -4.41
CA HIS A 117 8.93 -19.12 -5.81
C HIS A 117 10.35 -19.53 -6.21
N MET A 118 11.03 -20.33 -5.38
CA MET A 118 12.44 -20.68 -5.61
C MET A 118 12.66 -21.37 -6.97
N SER A 119 11.78 -22.29 -7.38
CA SER A 119 11.89 -22.93 -8.69
C SER A 119 11.72 -21.96 -9.86
N ASP A 120 10.83 -20.98 -9.71
CA ASP A 120 10.62 -19.93 -10.73
C ASP A 120 11.85 -19.01 -10.80
N ILE A 121 12.45 -18.67 -9.66
CA ILE A 121 13.69 -17.88 -9.58
C ILE A 121 14.84 -18.60 -10.29
N LEU A 122 15.09 -19.87 -9.97
CA LEU A 122 16.16 -20.64 -10.60
C LEU A 122 15.98 -20.73 -12.12
N THR A 123 14.74 -20.93 -12.58
CA THR A 123 14.39 -20.95 -14.01
C THR A 123 14.65 -19.59 -14.67
N PHE A 124 14.31 -18.50 -13.99
CA PHE A 124 14.52 -17.14 -14.49
C PHE A 124 16.01 -16.83 -14.62
N ILE A 125 16.81 -17.15 -13.60
CA ILE A 125 18.25 -16.95 -13.62
C ILE A 125 18.89 -17.77 -14.74
N GLN A 126 18.50 -19.04 -14.90
CA GLN A 126 18.99 -19.87 -16.01
C GLN A 126 18.68 -19.24 -17.37
N ALA A 127 17.47 -18.70 -17.56
CA ALA A 127 17.12 -18.02 -18.80
C ALA A 127 18.00 -16.77 -19.08
N LEU A 128 18.39 -16.03 -18.03
CA LEU A 128 19.33 -14.92 -18.17
C LEU A 128 20.75 -15.39 -18.52
N ILE A 129 21.21 -16.51 -17.95
CA ILE A 129 22.51 -17.13 -18.29
C ILE A 129 22.50 -17.58 -19.74
N ASP A 130 21.46 -18.28 -20.18
CA ASP A 130 21.35 -18.81 -21.56
C ASP A 130 21.36 -17.67 -22.60
N LYS A 131 20.78 -16.51 -22.25
CA LYS A 131 20.84 -15.28 -23.07
C LYS A 131 22.13 -14.49 -22.87
N GLY A 132 23.01 -14.95 -21.99
CA GLY A 132 24.30 -14.35 -21.64
C GLY A 132 24.21 -13.02 -20.88
N TYR A 133 23.05 -12.69 -20.29
CA TYR A 133 22.88 -11.55 -19.38
C TYR A 133 23.32 -11.88 -17.95
N ALA A 134 23.63 -13.13 -17.64
CA ALA A 134 24.13 -13.53 -16.33
C ALA A 134 25.31 -14.51 -16.45
N TYR A 135 26.06 -14.65 -15.36
CA TYR A 135 27.17 -15.60 -15.24
C TYR A 135 27.37 -16.09 -13.83
N GLU A 136 27.86 -17.32 -13.73
CA GLU A 136 28.30 -17.92 -12.48
C GLU A 136 29.75 -17.51 -12.17
N SER A 137 30.03 -17.29 -10.89
CA SER A 137 31.36 -16.99 -10.37
C SER A 137 31.48 -17.50 -8.93
N GLN A 138 32.16 -18.64 -8.76
CA GLN A 138 32.44 -19.27 -7.46
C GLN A 138 31.20 -19.57 -6.60
N GLY A 139 30.11 -20.01 -7.24
CA GLY A 139 28.84 -20.37 -6.61
C GLY A 139 27.81 -19.23 -6.54
N ASP A 140 28.24 -18.00 -6.79
CA ASP A 140 27.34 -16.86 -7.00
C ASP A 140 26.92 -16.78 -8.47
N VAL A 141 25.78 -16.15 -8.75
CA VAL A 141 25.38 -15.75 -10.10
C VAL A 141 25.15 -14.26 -10.15
N TYR A 142 25.82 -13.58 -11.07
CA TYR A 142 25.75 -12.13 -11.27
C TYR A 142 25.07 -11.78 -12.59
N TYR A 143 24.37 -10.65 -12.61
CA TYR A 143 23.84 -10.03 -13.82
C TYR A 143 24.90 -9.13 -14.47
N ARG A 144 25.06 -9.21 -15.78
CA ARG A 144 25.94 -8.35 -16.60
C ARG A 144 25.25 -7.03 -16.89
N THR A 145 25.46 -6.04 -16.03
CA THR A 145 24.76 -4.75 -16.11
C THR A 145 25.00 -4.05 -17.44
N ARG A 146 26.25 -4.01 -17.92
CA ARG A 146 26.61 -3.37 -19.21
C ARG A 146 26.04 -4.03 -20.45
N LYS A 147 25.57 -5.28 -20.36
CA LYS A 147 24.94 -5.94 -21.49
C LYS A 147 23.53 -5.41 -21.76
N PHE A 148 22.89 -4.82 -20.75
CA PHE A 148 21.55 -4.26 -20.88
C PHE A 148 21.59 -2.85 -21.45
N GLU A 149 21.05 -2.68 -22.66
CA GLU A 149 20.93 -1.37 -23.28
C GLU A 149 19.93 -0.50 -22.52
N GLY A 150 20.32 0.73 -22.16
CA GLY A 150 19.47 1.66 -21.42
C GLY A 150 19.42 1.40 -19.91
N TYR A 151 20.36 0.65 -19.33
CA TYR A 151 20.49 0.57 -17.87
C TYR A 151 20.71 1.97 -17.26
N GLY A 152 19.88 2.35 -16.29
CA GLY A 152 19.86 3.70 -15.72
C GLY A 152 18.70 4.57 -16.24
N LYS A 153 17.86 4.05 -17.16
CA LYS A 153 16.75 4.81 -17.76
C LYS A 153 15.66 5.19 -16.76
N LEU A 154 15.42 4.41 -15.72
CA LEU A 154 14.39 4.73 -14.72
C LEU A 154 14.87 5.81 -13.74
N SER A 155 16.10 5.66 -13.26
CA SER A 155 16.74 6.58 -12.32
C SER A 155 17.29 7.85 -12.99
N HIS A 156 17.42 7.82 -14.31
CA HIS A 156 18.10 8.82 -15.15
C HIS A 156 19.53 9.10 -14.68
N GLN A 157 20.21 8.05 -14.22
CA GLN A 157 21.63 8.10 -13.87
C GLN A 157 22.45 7.52 -15.01
N SER A 158 23.54 8.16 -15.36
CA SER A 158 24.44 7.61 -16.38
C SER A 158 25.21 6.42 -15.82
N ILE A 159 25.51 5.44 -16.68
CA ILE A 159 26.32 4.26 -16.32
C ILE A 159 27.69 4.69 -15.75
N ASP A 160 28.27 5.77 -16.27
CA ASP A 160 29.57 6.28 -15.83
C ASP A 160 29.53 6.82 -14.38
N GLU A 161 28.46 7.54 -14.00
CA GLU A 161 28.27 8.02 -12.61
C GLU A 161 28.08 6.84 -11.64
N LEU A 162 27.31 5.83 -12.06
CA LEU A 162 27.09 4.61 -11.29
C LEU A 162 28.40 3.85 -11.08
N GLU A 163 29.24 3.77 -12.10
CA GLU A 163 30.52 3.05 -12.06
C GLU A 163 31.47 3.69 -11.04
N VAL A 164 31.55 5.02 -10.99
CA VAL A 164 32.38 5.72 -10.00
C VAL A 164 31.94 5.36 -8.58
N GLY A 165 30.63 5.36 -8.31
CA GLY A 165 30.08 4.98 -7.00
C GLY A 165 30.28 3.50 -6.66
N ALA A 166 30.13 2.61 -7.63
CA ALA A 166 30.33 1.17 -7.44
C ALA A 166 31.80 0.81 -7.23
N SER A 167 32.71 1.47 -7.95
CA SER A 167 34.16 1.25 -7.89
C SER A 167 34.78 1.62 -6.54
N GLN A 168 34.16 2.55 -5.81
CA GLN A 168 34.58 2.95 -4.46
C GLN A 168 34.23 1.91 -3.38
N ARG A 169 33.36 0.92 -3.67
CA ARG A 169 33.04 -0.16 -2.73
C ARG A 169 34.24 -1.10 -2.61
N THR A 170 34.62 -1.45 -1.39
CA THR A 170 35.71 -2.38 -1.07
C THR A 170 35.12 -3.71 -0.56
N GLY A 171 35.73 -4.84 -0.93
CA GLY A 171 35.30 -6.15 -0.44
C GLY A 171 35.56 -7.30 -1.43
N VAL A 172 35.42 -8.53 -0.92
CA VAL A 172 35.66 -9.78 -1.67
C VAL A 172 34.68 -9.94 -2.85
N GLU A 173 33.45 -9.43 -2.74
CA GLU A 173 32.46 -9.42 -3.84
C GLU A 173 32.97 -8.68 -5.10
N LYS A 174 33.91 -7.73 -4.96
CA LYS A 174 34.47 -7.01 -6.12
C LYS A 174 35.36 -7.90 -6.99
N GLU A 175 35.99 -8.91 -6.41
CA GLU A 175 36.87 -9.84 -7.14
C GLU A 175 36.08 -10.93 -7.88
N LEU A 176 34.81 -11.14 -7.51
CA LEU A 176 33.93 -12.13 -8.12
C LEU A 176 33.21 -11.62 -9.37
N LYS A 177 33.16 -10.30 -9.55
CA LYS A 177 32.41 -9.65 -10.64
C LYS A 177 33.30 -9.32 -11.82
N GLU A 178 32.79 -9.56 -13.03
CA GLU A 178 33.35 -9.07 -14.30
C GLU A 178 33.33 -7.53 -14.35
N ASP A 179 32.29 -6.88 -13.81
CA ASP A 179 32.15 -5.42 -13.74
C ASP A 179 31.67 -4.94 -12.34
N PRO A 180 32.18 -3.81 -11.80
CA PRO A 180 31.72 -3.27 -10.51
C PRO A 180 30.21 -3.02 -10.40
N LEU A 181 29.53 -2.77 -11.52
CA LEU A 181 28.08 -2.53 -11.61
C LEU A 181 27.25 -3.81 -11.57
N ASP A 182 27.86 -4.98 -11.76
CA ASP A 182 27.15 -6.24 -11.75
C ASP A 182 26.56 -6.51 -10.36
N PHE A 183 25.34 -7.04 -10.33
CA PHE A 183 24.62 -7.33 -9.11
C PHE A 183 24.24 -8.80 -9.02
N ALA A 184 24.16 -9.32 -7.80
CA ALA A 184 23.88 -10.73 -7.56
C ALA A 184 22.42 -11.06 -7.90
N LEU A 185 22.23 -12.11 -8.69
CA LEU A 185 20.96 -12.81 -8.91
C LEU A 185 20.82 -14.00 -7.96
N TRP A 186 21.94 -14.67 -7.68
CA TRP A 186 22.06 -15.77 -6.73
C TRP A 186 23.31 -15.58 -5.88
N LYS A 187 23.20 -15.83 -4.59
CA LYS A 187 24.32 -15.79 -3.64
C LYS A 187 24.53 -17.19 -3.06
N GLY A 188 25.76 -17.69 -3.16
CA GLY A 188 26.19 -18.90 -2.49
C GLY A 188 25.99 -18.77 -0.98
N ALA A 189 25.46 -19.83 -0.37
CA ALA A 189 25.14 -19.81 1.06
C ALA A 189 26.41 -19.96 1.90
N LYS A 190 26.46 -19.20 3.01
CA LYS A 190 27.47 -19.42 4.05
C LYS A 190 27.00 -20.52 5.00
N GLU A 191 27.95 -21.10 5.73
CA GLU A 191 27.66 -22.15 6.70
C GLU A 191 26.62 -21.68 7.74
N GLY A 192 25.55 -22.45 7.89
CA GLY A 192 24.46 -22.19 8.82
C GLY A 192 23.40 -21.19 8.34
N GLU A 193 23.51 -20.65 7.12
CA GLU A 193 22.45 -19.84 6.51
C GLU A 193 21.36 -20.71 5.87
N ILE A 194 20.14 -20.18 5.80
CA ILE A 194 19.07 -20.81 5.01
C ILE A 194 19.48 -20.83 3.53
N SER A 195 19.26 -21.96 2.87
CA SER A 195 19.69 -22.17 1.48
C SER A 195 18.82 -23.18 0.74
N TRP A 196 18.91 -23.13 -0.58
CA TRP A 196 18.25 -24.03 -1.51
C TRP A 196 19.27 -24.57 -2.51
N ASP A 197 19.05 -25.80 -2.97
CA ASP A 197 19.86 -26.41 -4.01
C ASP A 197 19.65 -25.68 -5.34
N SER A 198 20.74 -25.41 -6.05
CA SER A 198 20.72 -24.82 -7.38
C SER A 198 21.75 -25.47 -8.30
N PRO A 199 21.68 -25.24 -9.62
CA PRO A 199 22.73 -25.67 -10.55
C PRO A 199 24.13 -25.11 -10.25
N TRP A 200 24.20 -24.03 -9.45
CA TRP A 200 25.43 -23.32 -9.10
C TRP A 200 25.88 -23.61 -7.66
N GLY A 201 25.23 -24.56 -6.97
CA GLY A 201 25.48 -24.90 -5.57
C GLY A 201 24.42 -24.33 -4.62
N ALA A 202 24.51 -24.70 -3.34
CA ALA A 202 23.55 -24.26 -2.34
C ALA A 202 23.65 -22.74 -2.13
N GLY A 203 22.50 -22.06 -2.16
CA GLY A 203 22.46 -20.60 -2.08
C GLY A 203 21.07 -20.05 -1.88
N ARG A 204 20.90 -18.78 -2.22
CA ARG A 204 19.65 -18.03 -2.08
C ARG A 204 19.58 -16.89 -3.11
N PRO A 205 18.38 -16.40 -3.45
CA PRO A 205 18.22 -15.28 -4.35
C PRO A 205 18.94 -14.02 -3.87
N GLY A 206 19.38 -13.20 -4.83
CA GLY A 206 19.66 -11.79 -4.60
C GLY A 206 18.36 -10.98 -4.59
N TRP A 207 18.30 -9.94 -3.77
CA TRP A 207 17.09 -9.15 -3.48
C TRP A 207 16.26 -8.75 -4.72
N HIS A 208 16.90 -8.41 -5.83
CA HIS A 208 16.21 -7.88 -7.01
C HIS A 208 15.47 -8.93 -7.85
N ILE A 209 15.96 -10.18 -7.90
CA ILE A 209 15.40 -11.20 -8.82
C ILE A 209 14.00 -11.65 -8.40
N GLU A 210 13.71 -11.51 -7.10
CA GLU A 210 12.47 -11.92 -6.47
C GLU A 210 11.26 -11.20 -7.10
N CYS A 211 11.31 -9.87 -7.16
CA CYS A 211 10.22 -9.05 -7.67
C CYS A 211 10.02 -9.25 -9.18
N SER A 212 11.10 -9.30 -9.97
CA SER A 212 11.03 -9.64 -11.41
C SER A 212 10.30 -10.97 -11.66
N VAL A 213 10.60 -11.99 -10.85
CA VAL A 213 10.00 -13.32 -10.97
C VAL A 213 8.54 -13.28 -10.56
N MET A 214 8.23 -12.75 -9.38
CA MET A 214 6.87 -12.78 -8.83
C MET A 214 5.92 -11.88 -9.64
N ALA A 215 6.35 -10.69 -10.05
CA ALA A 215 5.56 -9.82 -10.90
C ALA A 215 5.26 -10.49 -12.25
N THR A 216 6.28 -11.02 -12.95
CA THR A 216 6.04 -11.65 -14.26
C THR A 216 5.23 -12.94 -14.16
N LYS A 217 5.38 -13.69 -13.07
CA LYS A 217 4.61 -14.93 -12.80
C LYS A 217 3.12 -14.66 -12.61
N HIS A 218 2.76 -13.64 -11.83
CA HIS A 218 1.38 -13.41 -11.39
C HIS A 218 0.60 -12.41 -12.25
N LEU A 219 1.30 -11.50 -12.92
CA LEU A 219 0.67 -10.42 -13.70
C LEU A 219 1.00 -10.47 -15.20
N GLY A 220 2.02 -11.24 -15.59
CA GLY A 220 2.48 -11.41 -16.97
C GLY A 220 3.72 -10.59 -17.31
N ASP A 221 4.25 -10.77 -18.52
CA ASP A 221 5.54 -10.20 -18.95
C ASP A 221 5.56 -8.65 -18.99
N THR A 222 4.39 -8.03 -19.18
CA THR A 222 4.20 -6.57 -19.16
C THR A 222 3.02 -6.26 -18.24
N ILE A 223 3.22 -5.35 -17.30
CA ILE A 223 2.21 -4.90 -16.32
C ILE A 223 1.86 -3.43 -16.54
N ASP A 224 0.70 -3.02 -16.02
CA ASP A 224 0.25 -1.63 -16.13
C ASP A 224 1.10 -0.73 -15.24
N ILE A 225 1.08 -0.99 -13.94
CA ILE A 225 1.70 -0.13 -12.92
C ILE A 225 2.69 -0.95 -12.10
N HIS A 226 3.92 -0.43 -11.98
CA HIS A 226 4.89 -0.88 -10.98
C HIS A 226 5.14 0.25 -9.99
N GLY A 227 5.05 -0.02 -8.68
CA GLY A 227 5.29 0.99 -7.66
C GLY A 227 6.15 0.58 -6.48
N GLY A 228 6.59 1.60 -5.72
CA GLY A 228 7.35 1.42 -4.49
C GLY A 228 7.77 2.76 -3.87
N GLY A 229 8.61 2.72 -2.84
CA GLY A 229 9.25 3.91 -2.29
C GLY A 229 10.25 4.53 -3.27
N GLN A 230 10.48 5.84 -3.19
CA GLN A 230 11.49 6.52 -4.02
C GLN A 230 12.90 5.93 -3.89
N ASP A 231 13.26 5.33 -2.75
CA ASP A 231 14.52 4.60 -2.57
C ASP A 231 14.62 3.32 -3.39
N LEU A 232 13.52 2.80 -3.91
CA LEU A 232 13.50 1.62 -4.78
C LEU A 232 13.75 1.97 -6.25
N GLU A 233 13.64 3.25 -6.67
CA GLU A 233 13.97 3.68 -8.04
C GLU A 233 15.35 3.14 -8.46
N PHE A 234 16.34 3.30 -7.57
CA PHE A 234 17.67 2.75 -7.76
C PHE A 234 18.27 2.20 -6.45
N PRO A 235 18.86 1.00 -6.45
CA PRO A 235 19.07 0.14 -7.61
C PRO A 235 17.92 -0.84 -7.89
N HIS A 236 16.90 -0.92 -7.04
CA HIS A 236 15.98 -2.06 -7.03
C HIS A 236 15.16 -2.20 -8.33
N HIS A 237 14.33 -1.21 -8.62
CA HIS A 237 13.46 -1.21 -9.80
C HIS A 237 14.25 -1.12 -11.12
N GLU A 238 15.38 -0.40 -11.14
CA GLU A 238 16.29 -0.39 -12.30
C GLU A 238 16.81 -1.80 -12.62
N ASN A 239 17.17 -2.58 -11.59
CA ASN A 239 17.59 -3.97 -11.75
C ASN A 239 16.45 -4.87 -12.20
N GLU A 240 15.23 -4.63 -11.72
CA GLU A 240 14.05 -5.41 -12.14
C GLU A 240 13.71 -5.20 -13.61
N ILE A 241 13.78 -3.96 -14.09
CA ILE A 241 13.67 -3.66 -15.53
C ILE A 241 14.73 -4.45 -16.29
N ALA A 242 16.00 -4.34 -15.90
CA ALA A 242 17.09 -5.01 -16.60
C ALA A 242 16.86 -6.53 -16.69
N GLN A 243 16.51 -7.17 -15.58
CA GLN A 243 16.23 -8.62 -15.53
C GLN A 243 15.00 -9.01 -16.36
N SER A 244 13.89 -8.31 -16.18
CA SER A 244 12.60 -8.65 -16.78
C SER A 244 12.60 -8.41 -18.28
N GLU A 245 13.11 -7.27 -18.73
CA GLU A 245 13.19 -6.96 -20.16
C GLU A 245 14.24 -7.84 -20.87
N ALA A 246 15.37 -8.17 -20.23
CA ALA A 246 16.34 -9.11 -20.80
C ALA A 246 15.77 -10.54 -20.94
N LYS A 247 15.00 -11.00 -19.94
CA LYS A 247 14.35 -12.33 -20.02
C LYS A 247 13.22 -12.34 -21.03
N THR A 248 12.37 -11.31 -21.11
CA THR A 248 11.13 -11.36 -21.89
C THR A 248 11.26 -10.76 -23.28
N GLY A 249 12.17 -9.81 -23.47
CA GLY A 249 12.27 -8.98 -24.68
C GLY A 249 11.12 -7.96 -24.83
N LYS A 250 10.36 -7.71 -23.74
CA LYS A 250 9.21 -6.79 -23.71
C LYS A 250 9.45 -5.72 -22.66
N THR A 251 8.76 -4.58 -22.77
CA THR A 251 8.67 -3.59 -21.68
C THR A 251 8.10 -4.24 -20.43
N PHE A 252 8.73 -4.03 -19.27
CA PHE A 252 8.29 -4.66 -18.03
C PHE A 252 7.03 -4.00 -17.44
N ALA A 253 7.02 -2.68 -17.31
CA ALA A 253 5.87 -1.92 -16.81
C ALA A 253 5.66 -0.64 -17.62
N ASN A 254 4.40 -0.29 -17.89
CA ASN A 254 4.05 0.92 -18.63
C ASN A 254 4.22 2.17 -17.76
N TYR A 255 3.79 2.12 -16.49
CA TYR A 255 3.83 3.25 -15.56
C TYR A 255 4.64 2.89 -14.30
N TRP A 256 5.66 3.68 -14.00
CA TRP A 256 6.44 3.57 -12.77
C TRP A 256 6.06 4.66 -11.77
N MET A 257 5.58 4.26 -10.59
CA MET A 257 5.09 5.17 -9.56
C MET A 257 5.92 5.08 -8.29
N HIS A 258 6.41 6.21 -7.76
CA HIS A 258 7.24 6.20 -6.55
C HIS A 258 6.75 7.18 -5.49
N ASN A 259 6.50 6.68 -4.27
CA ASN A 259 6.09 7.52 -3.15
C ASN A 259 7.29 8.23 -2.49
N GLY A 260 7.08 9.46 -2.02
CA GLY A 260 8.08 10.23 -1.32
C GLY A 260 8.41 9.69 0.07
N PHE A 261 9.53 10.15 0.63
CA PHE A 261 10.02 9.76 1.96
C PHE A 261 9.18 10.31 3.12
N VAL A 262 9.28 9.65 4.27
CA VAL A 262 8.85 10.21 5.55
C VAL A 262 10.07 10.78 6.29
N THR A 263 10.00 12.05 6.70
CA THR A 263 10.97 12.71 7.59
C THR A 263 10.41 12.83 9.00
N ILE A 264 11.28 12.93 10.01
CA ILE A 264 10.89 13.08 11.43
C ILE A 264 11.46 14.37 12.00
N GLY A 265 10.68 15.02 12.86
CA GLY A 265 11.12 16.15 13.68
C GLY A 265 10.98 17.50 12.97
N GLU A 266 11.37 18.56 13.66
CA GLU A 266 11.26 19.93 13.12
C GLU A 266 12.35 20.24 12.06
N ASP A 267 13.46 19.49 12.10
CA ASP A 267 14.64 19.66 11.25
C ASP A 267 14.63 18.76 9.98
N ASP A 268 13.51 18.10 9.65
CA ASP A 268 13.38 17.20 8.50
C ASP A 268 14.40 16.04 8.45
N GLU A 269 14.81 15.52 9.60
CA GLU A 269 15.74 14.41 9.61
C GLU A 269 15.13 13.16 8.98
N LYS A 270 15.86 12.55 8.04
CA LYS A 270 15.45 11.27 7.47
C LYS A 270 15.39 10.21 8.57
N MET A 271 14.33 9.42 8.55
CA MET A 271 14.22 8.29 9.47
C MET A 271 15.28 7.24 9.19
N SER A 272 16.01 6.81 10.22
CA SER A 272 16.87 5.63 10.12
C SER A 272 17.06 4.95 11.48
N LYS A 273 17.21 3.63 11.49
CA LYS A 273 17.58 2.88 12.70
C LYS A 273 18.92 3.37 13.29
N SER A 274 19.85 3.81 12.44
CA SER A 274 21.16 4.33 12.86
C SER A 274 21.10 5.67 13.59
N LEU A 275 20.09 6.51 13.30
CA LEU A 275 19.89 7.80 13.97
C LEU A 275 19.03 7.67 15.25
N GLY A 276 18.51 6.47 15.55
CA GLY A 276 17.66 6.23 16.73
C GLY A 276 16.29 6.91 16.68
N ASN A 277 15.97 7.63 15.60
CA ASN A 277 14.69 8.32 15.37
C ASN A 277 13.64 7.40 14.70
N PHE A 278 13.79 6.09 14.79
CA PHE A 278 12.92 5.10 14.15
C PHE A 278 11.64 4.85 14.95
N VAL A 279 10.47 5.07 14.34
CA VAL A 279 9.15 4.85 14.96
C VAL A 279 8.39 3.76 14.20
N THR A 280 8.06 2.67 14.90
CA THR A 280 7.23 1.59 14.34
C THR A 280 5.76 1.97 14.33
N VAL A 281 5.00 1.45 13.37
CA VAL A 281 3.53 1.58 13.37
C VAL A 281 2.97 0.96 14.64
N HIS A 282 3.43 -0.26 14.96
CA HIS A 282 3.03 -1.01 16.15
C HIS A 282 3.08 -0.22 17.47
N GLU A 283 4.10 0.62 17.69
CA GLU A 283 4.19 1.45 18.90
C GLU A 283 3.45 2.78 18.78
N LEU A 284 3.33 3.30 17.56
CA LEU A 284 2.70 4.58 17.30
C LEU A 284 1.17 4.50 17.49
N VAL A 285 0.53 3.46 16.97
CA VAL A 285 -0.92 3.27 17.06
C VAL A 285 -1.44 3.04 18.49
N LYS A 286 -0.54 2.78 19.44
CA LYS A 286 -0.85 2.72 20.88
C LYS A 286 -1.00 4.11 21.51
N GLN A 287 -0.49 5.15 20.84
CA GLN A 287 -0.41 6.52 21.35
C GLN A 287 -1.29 7.49 20.56
N ILE A 288 -1.53 7.21 19.27
CA ILE A 288 -2.37 8.02 18.40
C ILE A 288 -3.49 7.17 17.81
N ASP A 289 -4.63 7.81 17.56
CA ASP A 289 -5.72 7.19 16.79
C ASP A 289 -5.19 6.77 15.40
N PRO A 290 -5.27 5.47 15.04
CA PRO A 290 -4.87 4.98 13.73
C PRO A 290 -5.50 5.71 12.55
N GLN A 291 -6.76 6.15 12.68
CA GLN A 291 -7.43 6.91 11.62
C GLN A 291 -6.80 8.28 11.40
N VAL A 292 -6.23 8.90 12.44
CA VAL A 292 -5.50 10.17 12.30
C VAL A 292 -4.20 9.95 11.51
N LEU A 293 -3.47 8.87 11.81
CA LEU A 293 -2.27 8.51 11.04
C LEU A 293 -2.60 8.19 9.58
N ARG A 294 -3.67 7.39 9.38
CA ARG A 294 -4.17 7.04 8.05
C ARG A 294 -4.57 8.28 7.27
N PHE A 295 -5.35 9.18 7.87
CA PHE A 295 -5.78 10.43 7.27
C PHE A 295 -4.58 11.29 6.84
N PHE A 296 -3.68 11.57 7.78
CA PHE A 296 -2.48 12.37 7.54
C PHE A 296 -1.68 11.89 6.32
N MET A 297 -1.44 10.58 6.25
CA MET A 297 -0.70 9.98 5.15
C MET A 297 -1.55 10.01 3.87
N ALA A 298 -2.77 9.48 3.89
CA ALA A 298 -3.59 9.33 2.70
C ALA A 298 -3.94 10.65 2.01
N THR A 299 -4.00 11.78 2.73
CA THR A 299 -4.37 13.09 2.16
C THR A 299 -3.18 13.93 1.68
N THR A 300 -1.98 13.39 1.72
CA THR A 300 -0.77 14.08 1.22
C THR A 300 -0.37 13.51 -0.14
N GLN A 301 -0.09 14.36 -1.12
CA GLN A 301 0.33 13.92 -2.46
C GLN A 301 1.47 12.88 -2.38
N TYR A 302 1.25 11.68 -2.95
CA TYR A 302 2.04 10.48 -2.67
C TYR A 302 3.53 10.66 -2.96
N ARG A 303 3.87 11.39 -4.03
CA ARG A 303 5.26 11.68 -4.45
C ARG A 303 5.99 12.68 -3.57
N ARG A 304 5.28 13.47 -2.77
CA ARG A 304 5.92 14.48 -1.92
C ARG A 304 6.45 13.86 -0.64
N PRO A 305 7.63 14.31 -0.16
CA PRO A 305 8.06 14.00 1.19
C PRO A 305 7.01 14.45 2.20
N ILE A 306 6.83 13.68 3.26
CA ILE A 306 5.89 13.98 4.33
C ILE A 306 6.63 14.05 5.67
N ARG A 307 6.42 15.15 6.39
CA ARG A 307 7.06 15.40 7.69
C ARG A 307 6.18 14.92 8.82
N TYR A 308 6.63 13.92 9.56
CA TYR A 308 5.97 13.44 10.76
C TYR A 308 6.44 14.24 12.00
N SER A 309 5.48 14.83 12.71
CA SER A 309 5.68 15.53 13.98
C SER A 309 4.41 15.50 14.84
N GLU A 310 4.53 15.77 16.14
CA GLU A 310 3.36 15.87 17.03
C GLU A 310 2.38 16.96 16.55
N THR A 311 2.91 18.10 16.08
CA THR A 311 2.11 19.20 15.52
C THR A 311 1.30 18.76 14.31
N THR A 312 1.92 18.08 13.35
CA THR A 312 1.22 17.61 12.13
C THR A 312 0.19 16.53 12.45
N MET A 313 0.42 15.68 13.45
CA MET A 313 -0.57 14.70 13.90
C MET A 313 -1.77 15.36 14.57
N LYS A 314 -1.53 16.38 15.41
CA LYS A 314 -2.59 17.14 16.05
C LYS A 314 -3.45 17.90 15.03
N GLU A 315 -2.82 18.51 14.03
CA GLU A 315 -3.51 19.18 12.93
C GLU A 315 -4.36 18.20 12.11
N ALA A 316 -3.80 17.03 11.78
CA ALA A 316 -4.53 15.96 11.10
C ALA A 316 -5.74 15.50 11.92
N GLY A 317 -5.60 15.32 13.24
CA GLY A 317 -6.72 14.95 14.11
C GLY A 317 -7.82 16.01 14.17
N VAL A 318 -7.46 17.29 14.28
CA VAL A 318 -8.42 18.40 14.23
C VAL A 318 -9.18 18.42 12.90
N ASN A 319 -8.47 18.17 11.79
CA ASN A 319 -9.08 18.19 10.47
C ASN A 319 -9.98 16.97 10.23
N LEU A 320 -9.56 15.78 10.67
CA LEU A 320 -10.41 14.58 10.63
C LEU A 320 -11.69 14.79 11.45
N GLN A 321 -11.58 15.39 12.64
CA GLN A 321 -12.75 15.67 13.48
C GLN A 321 -13.74 16.63 12.81
N LYS A 322 -13.27 17.63 12.04
CA LYS A 322 -14.19 18.51 11.29
C LYS A 322 -15.01 17.75 10.26
N LEU A 323 -14.39 16.78 9.57
CA LEU A 323 -15.07 15.92 8.61
C LEU A 323 -16.07 15.00 9.33
N LYS A 324 -15.69 14.42 10.47
CA LYS A 324 -16.57 13.60 11.32
C LYS A 324 -17.78 14.40 11.79
N ASN A 325 -17.59 15.60 12.33
CA ASN A 325 -18.69 16.46 12.78
C ASN A 325 -19.67 16.81 11.65
N ALA A 326 -19.17 17.09 10.43
CA ALA A 326 -20.02 17.40 9.28
C ALA A 326 -20.90 16.21 8.88
N PHE A 327 -20.31 15.00 8.91
CA PHE A 327 -21.04 13.76 8.67
C PHE A 327 -22.12 13.51 9.73
N GLU A 328 -21.78 13.67 11.01
CA GLU A 328 -22.70 13.46 12.12
C GLU A 328 -23.86 14.47 12.13
N ASN A 329 -23.57 15.75 11.89
CA ASN A 329 -24.58 16.80 11.83
C ASN A 329 -25.64 16.51 10.75
N LEU A 330 -25.20 16.09 9.55
CA LEU A 330 -26.13 15.75 8.49
C LEU A 330 -26.85 14.42 8.76
N SER A 331 -26.14 13.42 9.29
CA SER A 331 -26.73 12.12 9.65
C SER A 331 -27.85 12.28 10.68
N PHE A 332 -27.67 13.15 11.68
CA PHE A 332 -28.68 13.46 12.69
C PHE A 332 -29.98 13.99 12.09
N ARG A 333 -29.89 14.74 10.98
CA ARG A 333 -31.05 15.29 10.28
C ARG A 333 -31.86 14.26 9.48
N THR A 334 -31.39 13.01 9.39
CA THR A 334 -32.16 11.93 8.75
C THR A 334 -33.47 11.68 9.49
N ALA A 335 -33.51 11.87 10.81
CA ALA A 335 -34.67 11.61 11.65
C ALA A 335 -35.84 12.58 11.43
N ASP A 336 -35.57 13.82 11.02
CA ASP A 336 -36.56 14.87 10.78
C ASP A 336 -36.66 15.30 9.31
N ALA A 337 -36.02 14.55 8.39
CA ALA A 337 -36.06 14.80 6.97
C ALA A 337 -37.47 14.59 6.39
N VAL A 338 -37.87 15.47 5.48
CA VAL A 338 -39.05 15.24 4.63
C VAL A 338 -38.67 14.37 3.44
N ALA A 339 -39.66 13.79 2.75
CA ALA A 339 -39.37 12.93 1.60
C ALA A 339 -38.68 13.71 0.46
N GLU A 340 -39.25 14.86 0.09
CA GLU A 340 -38.80 15.67 -1.05
C GLU A 340 -39.04 17.17 -0.77
N LEU A 341 -38.24 18.03 -1.41
CA LEU A 341 -38.37 19.48 -1.44
C LEU A 341 -38.24 20.01 -2.88
N GLU A 342 -38.82 21.18 -3.16
CA GLU A 342 -38.73 21.81 -4.49
C GLU A 342 -37.27 22.07 -4.94
N GLU A 343 -36.37 22.30 -3.98
CA GLU A 343 -34.96 22.62 -4.23
C GLU A 343 -34.06 21.38 -4.41
N ASP A 344 -34.58 20.15 -4.26
CA ASP A 344 -33.77 18.92 -4.30
C ASP A 344 -32.96 18.78 -5.58
N SER A 345 -33.58 19.09 -6.72
CA SER A 345 -32.92 19.05 -8.03
C SER A 345 -31.70 19.97 -8.11
N GLN A 346 -31.74 21.12 -7.43
CA GLN A 346 -30.61 22.04 -7.35
C GLN A 346 -29.53 21.49 -6.43
N LYS A 347 -29.90 20.92 -5.27
CA LYS A 347 -28.95 20.34 -4.31
C LYS A 347 -28.21 19.14 -4.88
N LEU A 348 -28.91 18.25 -5.57
CA LEU A 348 -28.31 17.12 -6.27
C LEU A 348 -27.34 17.58 -7.38
N LYS A 349 -27.64 18.70 -8.05
CA LYS A 349 -26.72 19.29 -9.02
C LYS A 349 -25.46 19.86 -8.35
N GLU A 350 -25.60 20.55 -7.22
CA GLU A 350 -24.45 21.05 -6.44
C GLU A 350 -23.52 19.89 -6.02
N LEU A 351 -24.07 18.74 -5.62
CA LEU A 351 -23.32 17.53 -5.30
C LEU A 351 -22.60 16.94 -6.53
N ALA A 352 -23.25 16.90 -7.70
CA ALA A 352 -22.65 16.44 -8.95
C ALA A 352 -21.51 17.37 -9.43
N ASP A 353 -21.63 18.67 -9.22
CA ASP A 353 -20.58 19.64 -9.52
C ASP A 353 -19.34 19.42 -8.62
N LEU A 354 -19.55 19.10 -7.32
CA LEU A 354 -18.47 18.69 -6.42
C LEU A 354 -17.82 17.39 -6.88
N GLU A 355 -18.60 16.41 -7.36
CA GLU A 355 -18.08 15.14 -7.88
C GLU A 355 -17.18 15.31 -9.10
N THR A 356 -17.59 16.18 -10.00
CA THR A 356 -16.80 16.53 -11.18
C THR A 356 -15.46 17.14 -10.77
N ARG A 357 -15.46 18.01 -9.76
CA ARG A 357 -14.23 18.63 -9.24
C ARG A 357 -13.35 17.62 -8.52
N PHE A 358 -13.90 16.80 -7.62
CA PHE A 358 -13.15 15.75 -6.92
C PHE A 358 -12.45 14.82 -7.90
N THR A 359 -13.19 14.35 -8.91
CA THR A 359 -12.66 13.49 -9.98
C THR A 359 -11.59 14.22 -10.79
N THR A 360 -11.76 15.50 -11.08
CA THR A 360 -10.75 16.30 -11.81
C THR A 360 -9.43 16.38 -11.03
N GLU A 361 -9.49 16.65 -9.73
CA GLU A 361 -8.28 16.74 -8.89
C GLU A 361 -7.60 15.38 -8.71
N MET A 362 -8.37 14.32 -8.45
CA MET A 362 -7.81 12.99 -8.27
C MET A 362 -7.34 12.35 -9.60
N ASP A 363 -7.92 12.72 -10.74
CA ASP A 363 -7.42 12.34 -12.06
C ASP A 363 -6.04 12.94 -12.37
N ASP A 364 -5.66 14.03 -11.73
CA ASP A 364 -4.36 14.67 -11.91
C ASP A 364 -3.26 13.99 -11.09
N ASP A 365 -2.88 12.75 -11.43
CA ASP A 365 -1.85 11.98 -10.72
C ASP A 365 -2.20 11.75 -9.24
N PHE A 366 -3.43 11.29 -9.00
CA PHE A 366 -3.96 10.91 -7.69
C PHE A 366 -3.72 12.00 -6.65
N ASN A 367 -3.98 13.26 -7.01
CA ASN A 367 -3.61 14.42 -6.19
C ASN A 367 -4.49 14.52 -4.93
N ALA A 368 -4.16 13.69 -3.94
CA ALA A 368 -4.86 13.56 -2.68
C ALA A 368 -4.97 14.88 -1.91
N ALA A 369 -3.96 15.76 -2.02
CA ALA A 369 -3.95 17.05 -1.36
C ALA A 369 -5.00 18.03 -1.94
N ASN A 370 -5.23 17.98 -3.25
CA ASN A 370 -6.30 18.75 -3.87
C ASN A 370 -7.66 18.03 -3.72
N GLY A 371 -7.69 16.71 -3.85
CA GLY A 371 -8.90 15.89 -3.65
C GLY A 371 -9.51 16.11 -2.27
N ILE A 372 -8.71 16.08 -1.20
CA ILE A 372 -9.21 16.34 0.16
C ILE A 372 -9.74 17.78 0.33
N THR A 373 -9.26 18.75 -0.46
CA THR A 373 -9.80 20.11 -0.44
C THR A 373 -11.26 20.12 -0.89
N VAL A 374 -11.62 19.33 -1.91
CA VAL A 374 -13.01 19.17 -2.35
C VAL A 374 -13.84 18.44 -1.28
N VAL A 375 -13.26 17.48 -0.56
CA VAL A 375 -13.93 16.82 0.58
C VAL A 375 -14.24 17.83 1.69
N TYR A 376 -13.34 18.77 2.01
CA TYR A 376 -13.65 19.84 2.97
C TYR A 376 -14.75 20.79 2.48
N GLU A 377 -14.77 21.10 1.18
CA GLU A 377 -15.86 21.89 0.59
C GLU A 377 -17.20 21.15 0.69
N MET A 378 -17.20 19.83 0.46
CA MET A 378 -18.36 18.99 0.68
C MET A 378 -18.77 19.00 2.15
N ALA A 379 -17.85 18.84 3.09
CA ALA A 379 -18.15 18.92 4.53
C ALA A 379 -18.76 20.28 4.94
N LYS A 380 -18.30 21.39 4.33
CA LYS A 380 -18.93 22.70 4.51
C LYS A 380 -20.36 22.71 3.96
N TRP A 381 -20.57 22.14 2.78
CA TRP A 381 -21.90 22.00 2.17
C TRP A 381 -22.84 21.15 3.05
N LEU A 382 -22.37 20.02 3.60
CA LEU A 382 -23.15 19.16 4.51
C LEU A 382 -23.65 19.96 5.73
N ASN A 383 -22.76 20.72 6.37
CA ASN A 383 -23.12 21.55 7.51
C ASN A 383 -24.16 22.61 7.14
N GLN A 384 -23.95 23.33 6.03
CA GLN A 384 -24.90 24.35 5.56
C GLN A 384 -26.28 23.77 5.24
N TYR A 385 -26.34 22.58 4.64
CA TYR A 385 -27.59 21.90 4.36
C TYR A 385 -28.26 21.42 5.66
N SER A 386 -27.48 20.88 6.60
CA SER A 386 -27.98 20.43 7.91
C SER A 386 -28.54 21.57 8.79
N GLU A 387 -28.23 22.83 8.49
CA GLU A 387 -28.76 24.01 9.19
C GLU A 387 -30.07 24.56 8.57
N GLN A 388 -30.52 24.02 7.43
CA GLN A 388 -31.76 24.45 6.80
C GLN A 388 -33.00 24.07 7.64
N GLU A 389 -34.05 24.89 7.54
CA GLU A 389 -35.31 24.66 8.27
C GLU A 389 -35.91 23.28 7.93
N ALA A 390 -35.90 22.91 6.65
CA ALA A 390 -36.27 21.59 6.17
C ALA A 390 -35.14 21.02 5.30
N VAL A 391 -34.98 19.71 5.38
CA VAL A 391 -34.04 18.92 4.57
C VAL A 391 -34.77 17.71 4.01
N SER A 392 -34.33 17.19 2.88
CA SER A 392 -34.96 16.06 2.21
C SER A 392 -34.12 14.79 2.35
N THR A 393 -34.82 13.67 2.42
CA THR A 393 -34.23 12.33 2.55
C THR A 393 -33.34 12.02 1.33
N VAL A 394 -33.84 12.31 0.13
CA VAL A 394 -33.13 12.07 -1.14
C VAL A 394 -31.77 12.79 -1.20
N VAL A 395 -31.71 14.03 -0.71
CA VAL A 395 -30.46 14.81 -0.72
C VAL A 395 -29.51 14.35 0.38
N ILE A 396 -30.02 14.04 1.58
CA ILE A 396 -29.20 13.51 2.69
C ILE A 396 -28.54 12.21 2.28
N GLU A 397 -29.31 11.24 1.79
CA GLU A 397 -28.81 9.92 1.40
C GLU A 397 -27.71 10.05 0.34
N LYS A 398 -27.96 10.83 -0.72
CA LYS A 398 -26.97 11.05 -1.77
C LYS A 398 -25.69 11.71 -1.25
N ALA A 399 -25.83 12.73 -0.38
CA ALA A 399 -24.69 13.46 0.16
C ALA A 399 -23.85 12.60 1.11
N LEU A 400 -24.48 11.83 2.01
CA LEU A 400 -23.78 10.93 2.93
C LEU A 400 -23.12 9.78 2.19
N GLU A 401 -23.80 9.17 1.21
CA GLU A 401 -23.24 8.12 0.35
C GLU A 401 -21.97 8.62 -0.35
N GLN A 402 -22.07 9.76 -1.04
CA GLN A 402 -20.95 10.34 -1.79
C GLN A 402 -19.80 10.77 -0.88
N PHE A 403 -20.09 11.35 0.29
CA PHE A 403 -19.05 11.76 1.24
C PHE A 403 -18.32 10.55 1.82
N SER A 404 -19.06 9.53 2.24
CA SER A 404 -18.51 8.25 2.73
C SER A 404 -17.70 7.53 1.66
N GLN A 405 -18.18 7.53 0.41
CA GLN A 405 -17.45 6.94 -0.72
C GLN A 405 -16.11 7.65 -0.93
N TRP A 406 -16.05 8.99 -0.88
CA TRP A 406 -14.79 9.72 -1.02
C TRP A 406 -13.84 9.51 0.16
N LEU A 407 -14.34 9.52 1.39
CA LEU A 407 -13.53 9.23 2.57
C LEU A 407 -12.97 7.80 2.51
N SER A 408 -13.74 6.85 1.98
CA SER A 408 -13.29 5.46 1.83
C SER A 408 -12.08 5.32 0.89
N ILE A 409 -11.91 6.23 -0.08
CA ILE A 409 -10.72 6.28 -0.96
C ILE A 409 -9.47 6.60 -0.14
N PHE A 410 -9.59 7.47 0.87
CA PHE A 410 -8.53 7.77 1.83
C PHE A 410 -8.46 6.75 2.97
N GLY A 411 -9.20 5.63 2.90
CA GLY A 411 -9.31 4.63 3.97
C GLY A 411 -9.82 5.22 5.28
N ILE A 412 -10.74 6.18 5.20
CA ILE A 412 -11.44 6.75 6.35
C ILE A 412 -12.89 6.29 6.33
N PHE A 413 -13.37 5.84 7.47
CA PHE A 413 -14.76 5.42 7.64
C PHE A 413 -15.32 6.09 8.87
N PHE A 414 -16.33 6.94 8.67
CA PHE A 414 -17.14 7.40 9.77
C PHE A 414 -18.29 6.45 9.98
N LEU A 415 -18.57 6.25 11.25
CA LEU A 415 -19.68 5.46 11.72
C LEU A 415 -20.55 6.51 12.39
N SER A 416 -21.82 6.60 12.00
CA SER A 416 -22.76 7.36 12.80
C SER A 416 -22.75 6.75 14.20
N GLU A 417 -22.62 7.59 15.23
CA GLU A 417 -22.68 7.13 16.63
C GLU A 417 -24.04 6.47 16.96
N GLU A 418 -25.00 6.57 16.04
CA GLU A 418 -26.09 5.63 15.88
C GLU A 418 -25.76 4.68 14.72
N LEU A 419 -25.21 3.49 14.99
CA LEU A 419 -25.47 2.38 14.08
C LEU A 419 -26.99 2.32 13.90
N LEU A 420 -27.51 2.40 12.66
CA LEU A 420 -28.91 2.10 12.41
C LEU A 420 -29.15 0.64 12.83
N ASP A 421 -30.34 0.34 13.36
CA ASP A 421 -30.66 -1.02 13.84
C ASP A 421 -30.39 -2.08 12.75
N ASP A 422 -30.59 -1.71 11.47
CA ASP A 422 -30.32 -2.57 10.31
C ASP A 422 -28.84 -2.90 10.11
N ASP A 423 -27.91 -1.96 10.38
CA ASP A 423 -26.46 -2.19 10.27
C ASP A 423 -25.97 -3.09 11.41
N ILE A 424 -26.59 -2.96 12.59
CA ILE A 424 -26.34 -3.84 13.74
C ILE A 424 -26.79 -5.25 13.39
N ASP A 425 -27.99 -5.37 12.84
CA ASP A 425 -28.58 -6.65 12.49
C ASP A 425 -27.81 -7.32 11.34
N GLN A 426 -27.28 -6.57 10.37
CA GLN A 426 -26.42 -7.10 9.32
C GLN A 426 -25.08 -7.61 9.85
N LEU A 427 -24.43 -6.87 10.75
CA LEU A 427 -23.21 -7.31 11.42
C LEU A 427 -23.46 -8.52 12.32
N ILE A 428 -24.61 -8.59 12.99
CA ILE A 428 -25.02 -9.76 13.79
C ILE A 428 -25.25 -10.96 12.89
N GLU A 429 -25.85 -10.79 11.72
CA GLU A 429 -26.06 -11.87 10.76
C GLU A 429 -24.73 -12.38 10.19
N GLU A 430 -23.82 -11.46 9.83
CA GLU A 430 -22.46 -11.82 9.40
C GLU A 430 -21.71 -12.58 10.50
N ARG A 431 -21.83 -12.14 11.76
CA ARG A 431 -21.28 -12.83 12.93
C ARG A 431 -21.89 -14.23 13.10
N ASN A 432 -23.21 -14.37 12.95
CA ASN A 432 -23.89 -15.65 13.07
C ASN A 432 -23.44 -16.62 11.97
N GLN A 433 -23.27 -16.12 10.74
CA GLN A 433 -22.73 -16.85 9.61
C GLN A 433 -21.27 -17.29 9.86
N ALA A 434 -20.43 -16.39 10.38
CA ALA A 434 -19.04 -16.69 10.74
C ALA A 434 -18.98 -17.81 11.80
N ARG A 435 -19.81 -17.74 12.84
CA ARG A 435 -19.91 -18.81 13.86
C ARG A 435 -20.40 -20.13 13.28
N ALA A 436 -21.38 -20.11 12.39
CA ALA A 436 -21.87 -21.30 11.70
C ALA A 436 -20.77 -21.96 10.84
N ASN A 437 -19.93 -21.13 10.21
CA ASN A 437 -18.79 -21.55 9.40
C ASN A 437 -17.53 -21.89 10.24
N ARG A 438 -17.61 -21.81 11.58
CA ARG A 438 -16.49 -21.98 12.52
C ARG A 438 -15.34 -20.99 12.34
N ASP A 439 -15.63 -19.82 11.76
CA ASP A 439 -14.73 -18.68 11.71
C ASP A 439 -14.89 -17.85 13.00
N PHE A 440 -14.21 -18.31 14.05
CA PHE A 440 -14.29 -17.66 15.36
C PHE A 440 -13.54 -16.34 15.42
N ALA A 441 -12.50 -16.16 14.59
CA ALA A 441 -11.75 -14.91 14.51
C ALA A 441 -12.65 -13.79 13.99
N ARG A 442 -13.34 -14.00 12.85
CA ARG A 442 -14.28 -13.02 12.32
C ARG A 442 -15.46 -12.75 13.26
N SER A 443 -15.95 -13.79 13.94
CA SER A 443 -17.01 -13.63 14.95
C SER A 443 -16.57 -12.74 16.13
N ASP A 444 -15.33 -12.89 16.58
CA ASP A 444 -14.79 -12.12 17.70
C ASP A 444 -14.48 -10.68 17.27
N GLU A 445 -13.94 -10.47 16.06
CA GLU A 445 -13.77 -9.13 15.47
C GLU A 445 -15.09 -8.35 15.42
N ILE A 446 -16.16 -8.96 14.92
CA ILE A 446 -17.46 -8.29 14.83
C ILE A 446 -18.04 -8.00 16.22
N ARG A 447 -17.84 -8.91 17.18
CA ARG A 447 -18.26 -8.68 18.57
C ARG A 447 -17.53 -7.48 19.18
N ASP A 448 -16.21 -7.42 18.99
CA ASP A 448 -15.38 -6.39 19.61
C ASP A 448 -15.62 -5.04 18.91
N LEU A 449 -15.82 -5.04 17.59
CA LEU A 449 -16.30 -3.88 16.82
C LEU A 449 -17.63 -3.33 17.37
N LEU A 450 -18.63 -4.20 17.57
CA LEU A 450 -19.93 -3.79 18.12
C LEU A 450 -19.80 -3.28 19.56
N LYS A 451 -18.95 -3.91 20.37
CA LYS A 451 -18.68 -3.50 21.75
C LYS A 451 -18.00 -2.13 21.83
N ASP A 452 -17.02 -1.86 20.98
CA ASP A 452 -16.34 -0.55 20.90
C ASP A 452 -17.30 0.57 20.47
N LYS A 453 -18.40 0.20 19.80
CA LYS A 453 -19.50 1.09 19.42
C LYS A 453 -20.61 1.17 20.48
N GLY A 454 -20.34 0.73 21.70
CA GLY A 454 -21.31 0.75 22.80
C GLY A 454 -22.42 -0.28 22.67
N ILE A 455 -22.31 -1.31 21.79
CA ILE A 455 -23.34 -2.33 21.63
C ILE A 455 -22.91 -3.63 22.30
N THR A 456 -23.69 -4.06 23.29
CA THR A 456 -23.47 -5.33 23.99
C THR A 456 -24.32 -6.44 23.38
N LEU A 457 -23.69 -7.54 22.96
CA LEU A 457 -24.38 -8.74 22.48
C LEU A 457 -24.65 -9.75 23.61
N GLU A 458 -25.81 -10.39 23.57
CA GLU A 458 -26.23 -11.47 24.48
C GLU A 458 -26.73 -12.67 23.66
N ASP A 459 -25.96 -13.77 23.65
CA ASP A 459 -26.34 -14.99 22.96
C ASP A 459 -27.36 -15.79 23.82
N THR A 460 -28.55 -16.07 23.28
CA THR A 460 -29.58 -16.87 23.96
C THR A 460 -29.92 -18.12 23.15
N ALA A 461 -30.62 -19.09 23.76
CA ALA A 461 -31.13 -20.27 23.06
C ALA A 461 -32.16 -19.95 21.94
N GLN A 462 -32.61 -18.70 21.85
CA GLN A 462 -33.59 -18.21 20.87
C GLN A 462 -32.96 -17.30 19.79
N GLY A 463 -31.65 -17.05 19.87
CA GLY A 463 -30.91 -16.15 18.98
C GLY A 463 -30.06 -15.12 19.73
N THR A 464 -29.25 -14.38 18.97
CA THR A 464 -28.43 -13.27 19.47
C THR A 464 -29.33 -12.05 19.70
N ARG A 465 -29.31 -11.50 20.92
CA ARG A 465 -29.94 -10.21 21.26
C ARG A 465 -28.86 -9.17 21.45
N TRP A 466 -29.21 -7.90 21.30
CA TRP A 466 -28.28 -6.81 21.51
C TRP A 466 -28.94 -5.65 22.26
N ARG A 467 -28.11 -4.83 22.93
CA ARG A 467 -28.54 -3.59 23.58
C ARG A 467 -27.47 -2.51 23.44
N ARG A 468 -27.90 -1.25 23.37
CA ARG A 468 -27.01 -0.10 23.50
C ARG A 468 -26.62 0.07 24.97
N SER A 469 -25.34 0.34 25.19
CA SER A 469 -24.77 0.65 26.49
C SER A 469 -24.89 2.17 26.64
N GLU A 470 -25.46 2.63 27.76
CA GLU A 470 -25.54 4.06 28.10
C GLU A 470 -24.17 4.72 28.22
#